data_AF-A0A1W9VT06-F1
#
_entry.id   AF-A0A1W9VT06-F1
#
_cell.length_a   1.000
_cell.length_b   1.000
_cell.length_c   1.000
_cell.angle_alpha   90.00
_cell.angle_beta   90.00
_cell.angle_gamma   90.00
#
_symmetry.space_group_name_H-M   'P 1'
#
loop_
_entity.id
_entity.type
_entity.pdbx_description
1 polymer ?
#
loop_
_entity_poly.entity_id
_entity_poly.type
_entity_poly.pdbx_seq_one_letter_code
_entity_poly.pdbx_strand_id
1 'polypeptide(L)'
;MLFGAPVALERKELAAVQFSLSLQKAYKSFNFIKKIQFGIATGRAYCGDFGSSIRKEYSLVGGVVNLSARLMEFSTESGIFLDERTTQRLGNEKFWS
;
A
#
# COMPACT_ATOMS: atom_id res chain seq x y z
N MET A 1 -2.88 -3.14 -3.02
CA MET A 1 -1.79 -4.12 -3.22
C MET A 1 -1.31 -4.60 -1.87
N LEU A 2 -0.79 -5.82 -1.78
CA LEU A 2 -0.40 -6.45 -0.52
C LEU A 2 1.06 -6.84 -0.56
N PHE A 3 1.75 -6.61 0.56
CA PHE A 3 3.14 -7.00 0.76
C PHE A 3 3.20 -7.84 2.03
N GLY A 4 3.72 -9.06 1.93
CA GLY A 4 3.81 -10.00 3.05
C GLY A 4 2.57 -10.86 3.31
N ALA A 5 1.64 -10.93 2.35
CA ALA A 5 0.55 -11.92 2.34
C ALA A 5 0.25 -12.36 0.89
N PRO A 6 -0.14 -13.63 0.64
CA PRO A 6 -0.20 -14.73 1.61
C PRO A 6 1.18 -15.24 2.06
N VAL A 7 2.22 -14.97 1.26
CA VAL A 7 3.60 -15.34 1.58
C VAL A 7 4.25 -14.22 2.37
N ALA A 8 4.89 -14.58 3.49
CA ALA A 8 5.66 -13.64 4.29
C ALA A 8 6.78 -13.02 3.44
N LEU A 9 6.91 -11.70 3.53
CA LEU A 9 7.95 -10.93 2.84
C LEU A 9 8.75 -10.17 3.88
N GLU A 10 10.07 -10.40 3.87
CA GLU A 10 11.01 -9.62 4.67
C GLU A 10 11.03 -8.18 4.17
N ARG A 11 11.11 -7.20 5.09
CA ARG A 11 11.09 -5.76 4.77
C ARG A 11 9.93 -5.37 3.83
N LYS A 12 8.74 -5.97 4.00
CA LYS A 12 7.53 -5.70 3.21
C LYS A 12 7.14 -4.22 3.14
N GLU A 13 7.41 -3.47 4.22
CA GLU A 13 7.15 -2.04 4.31
C GLU A 13 8.04 -1.26 3.33
N LEU A 14 9.32 -1.65 3.24
CA LEU A 14 10.27 -1.08 2.27
C LEU A 14 9.85 -1.39 0.84
N ALA A 15 9.50 -2.65 0.57
CA ALA A 15 9.05 -3.08 -0.75
C ALA A 15 7.81 -2.29 -1.21
N ALA A 16 6.87 -2.02 -0.30
CA ALA A 16 5.69 -1.20 -0.59
C ALA A 16 6.05 0.23 -0.99
N VAL A 17 6.96 0.88 -0.24
CA VAL A 17 7.41 2.25 -0.55
C VAL A 17 8.19 2.31 -1.86
N GLN A 18 9.11 1.38 -2.09
CA GLN A 18 9.90 1.32 -3.34
C GLN A 18 9.00 1.11 -4.57
N PHE A 19 7.99 0.25 -4.45
CA PHE A 19 6.98 0.07 -5.48
C PHE A 19 6.24 1.38 -5.79
N SER A 20 5.74 2.07 -4.75
CA SER A 20 5.04 3.34 -4.91
C SER A 20 5.92 4.43 -5.52
N LEU A 21 7.19 4.55 -5.11
CA LEU A 21 8.16 5.47 -5.71
C LEU A 21 8.40 5.18 -7.19
N SER A 22 8.53 3.90 -7.54
CA SER A 22 8.76 3.47 -8.92
C SER A 22 7.56 3.82 -9.80
N LEU A 23 6.34 3.58 -9.33
CA LEU A 23 5.13 3.99 -10.05
C LEU A 23 4.97 5.51 -10.11
N GLN A 24 5.33 6.25 -9.06
CA GLN A 24 5.30 7.72 -9.09
C GLN A 24 6.28 8.30 -10.12
N LYS A 25 7.39 7.61 -10.40
CA LYS A 25 8.30 7.98 -11.49
C LYS A 25 7.71 7.59 -12.85
N ALA A 26 7.18 6.37 -12.97
CA ALA A 26 6.65 5.84 -14.21
C ALA A 26 5.38 6.55 -14.69
N TYR A 27 4.46 6.95 -13.80
CA TYR A 27 3.17 7.52 -14.23
C TYR A 27 3.35 8.83 -15.02
N LYS A 28 4.48 9.53 -14.84
CA LYS A 28 4.82 10.75 -15.59
C LYS A 28 4.92 10.52 -17.11
N SER A 29 5.15 9.28 -17.56
CA SER A 29 5.13 8.96 -19.00
C SER A 29 3.72 8.76 -19.57
N PHE A 30 2.68 8.81 -18.73
CA PHE A 30 1.29 8.59 -19.13
C PHE A 30 0.50 9.90 -19.04
N ASN A 31 0.42 10.64 -20.14
CA ASN A 31 -0.18 11.99 -20.18
C ASN A 31 -1.68 12.06 -19.80
N PHE A 32 -2.37 10.92 -19.82
CA PHE A 32 -3.77 10.79 -19.41
C PHE A 32 -3.96 10.63 -17.89
N ILE A 33 -2.93 10.22 -17.16
CA ILE A 33 -2.98 10.08 -15.70
C ILE A 33 -2.63 11.45 -15.09
N LYS A 34 -3.63 12.13 -14.53
CA LYS A 34 -3.45 13.46 -13.93
C LYS A 34 -2.87 13.43 -12.53
N LYS A 35 -3.13 12.35 -11.79
CA LYS A 35 -2.77 12.20 -10.38
C LYS A 35 -2.53 10.74 -10.06
N ILE A 36 -1.53 10.48 -9.21
CA ILE A 36 -1.36 9.18 -8.55
C ILE A 36 -1.12 9.39 -7.05
N GLN A 37 -1.83 8.65 -6.22
CA GLN A 37 -1.69 8.74 -4.77
C GLN A 37 -1.62 7.35 -4.16
N PHE A 38 -0.80 7.21 -3.13
CA PHE A 38 -0.58 5.95 -2.42
C PHE A 38 -0.82 6.16 -0.93
N GLY A 39 -1.68 5.35 -0.34
CA GLY A 39 -1.80 5.21 1.11
C GLY A 39 -1.25 3.86 1.54
N ILE A 40 -0.21 3.86 2.38
CA ILE A 40 0.48 2.65 2.84
C ILE A 40 0.29 2.55 4.35
N ALA A 41 -0.26 1.43 4.81
CA ALA A 41 -0.48 1.16 6.22
C ALA A 41 0.03 -0.23 6.58
N THR A 42 0.56 -0.38 7.79
CA THR A 42 1.12 -1.65 8.28
C THR A 42 0.32 -2.13 9.47
N GLY A 43 -0.19 -3.35 9.40
CA GLY A 43 -1.06 -3.87 10.44
C GLY A 43 -1.44 -5.32 10.25
N ARG A 44 -2.17 -5.85 11.23
CA ARG A 44 -2.80 -7.15 11.11
C ARG A 44 -4.05 -6.99 10.26
N ALA A 45 -4.22 -7.91 9.31
CA ALA A 45 -5.45 -8.09 8.57
C ALA A 45 -5.75 -9.59 8.56
N TYR A 46 -7.03 -9.93 8.53
CA TYR A 46 -7.47 -11.29 8.37
C TYR A 46 -7.58 -11.57 6.87
N CYS A 47 -6.83 -12.56 6.39
CA CYS A 47 -6.98 -13.10 5.05
C CYS A 47 -7.74 -14.41 5.12
N GLY A 48 -8.72 -14.59 4.25
CA GLY A 48 -9.43 -15.85 4.11
C GLY A 48 -10.16 -15.93 2.78
N ASP A 49 -10.55 -17.14 2.41
CA ASP A 49 -11.52 -17.37 1.35
C ASP A 49 -12.88 -16.89 1.85
N PHE A 50 -13.35 -15.74 1.37
CA PHE A 50 -14.70 -15.27 1.63
C PHE A 50 -15.54 -15.44 0.35
N GLY A 51 -16.53 -16.35 0.39
CA GLY A 51 -17.46 -16.59 -0.73
C GLY A 51 -18.03 -18.02 -0.79
N SER A 52 -19.09 -18.22 -1.58
CA SER A 52 -19.64 -19.56 -1.84
C SER A 52 -18.73 -20.37 -2.78
N SER A 53 -18.97 -21.67 -2.92
CA SER A 53 -18.18 -22.63 -3.72
C SER A 53 -17.90 -22.22 -5.19
N ILE A 54 -18.55 -21.18 -5.70
CA ILE A 54 -18.48 -20.71 -7.10
C ILE A 54 -17.61 -19.44 -7.26
N ARG A 55 -17.34 -18.67 -6.18
CA ARG A 55 -16.44 -17.50 -6.20
C ARG A 55 -15.65 -17.44 -4.90
N LYS A 56 -14.35 -17.73 -4.97
CA LYS A 56 -13.39 -17.47 -3.89
C LYS A 56 -12.72 -16.13 -4.16
N GLU A 57 -13.19 -15.07 -3.53
CA GLU A 57 -12.44 -13.83 -3.49
C GLU A 57 -11.51 -13.88 -2.26
N TYR A 58 -10.21 -13.72 -2.50
CA TYR A 58 -9.23 -13.57 -1.42
C TYR A 58 -9.41 -12.18 -0.82
N SER A 59 -10.33 -12.05 0.11
CA SER A 59 -10.66 -10.79 0.76
C SER A 59 -9.79 -10.61 1.99
N LEU A 60 -9.20 -9.42 2.11
CA LEU A 60 -8.58 -8.96 3.35
C LEU A 60 -9.53 -8.07 4.09
N VAL A 61 -9.78 -8.42 5.34
CA VAL A 61 -10.62 -7.63 6.24
C VAL A 61 -9.77 -7.20 7.43
N GLY A 62 -9.72 -5.89 7.66
CA GLY A 62 -9.00 -5.34 8.80
C GLY A 62 -8.90 -3.82 8.74
N GLY A 63 -8.80 -3.19 9.92
CA GLY A 63 -8.69 -1.73 10.04
C GLY A 63 -7.51 -1.13 9.23
N VAL A 64 -6.46 -1.92 8.98
CA VAL A 64 -5.31 -1.50 8.16
C VAL A 64 -5.69 -1.25 6.70
N VAL A 65 -6.65 -1.99 6.14
CA VAL A 65 -7.12 -1.80 4.75
C VAL A 65 -7.85 -0.46 4.64
N ASN A 66 -8.75 -0.20 5.59
CA ASN A 66 -9.48 1.07 5.63
C ASN A 66 -8.56 2.26 5.90
N LEU A 67 -7.52 2.08 6.74
CA LEU A 67 -6.53 3.12 6.99
C LEU A 67 -5.72 3.44 5.72
N SER A 68 -5.25 2.42 5.00
CA SER A 68 -4.56 2.60 3.71
C SER A 68 -5.43 3.36 2.71
N ALA A 69 -6.72 3.01 2.59
CA ALA A 69 -7.65 3.72 1.72
C ALA A 69 -7.83 5.20 2.13
N ARG A 70 -8.03 5.47 3.43
CA ARG A 70 -8.16 6.85 3.94
C ARG A 70 -6.89 7.69 3.71
N LEU A 71 -5.71 7.09 3.89
CA LEU A 71 -4.43 7.76 3.57
C LEU A 71 -4.30 8.08 2.08
N MET A 72 -4.79 7.20 1.21
CA MET A 72 -4.83 7.41 -0.24
C MET A 72 -5.80 8.54 -0.65
N GLU A 73 -6.77 8.87 0.19
CA GLU A 73 -7.74 9.95 -0.06
C GLU A 73 -7.37 11.27 0.63
N PHE A 74 -6.34 11.27 1.48
CA PHE A 74 -5.99 12.40 2.36
C PHE A 74 -5.64 13.72 1.66
N SER A 75 -5.33 13.69 0.37
CA SER A 75 -4.80 14.84 -0.37
C SER A 75 -5.44 14.96 -1.73
N THR A 76 -5.50 16.17 -2.27
CA THR A 76 -5.85 16.43 -3.67
C THR A 76 -4.66 16.25 -4.60
N GLU A 77 -3.43 16.26 -4.07
CA GLU A 77 -2.19 16.17 -4.84
C GLU A 77 -1.62 14.75 -4.91
N SER A 78 -0.71 14.52 -5.87
CA SER A 78 0.00 13.24 -5.96
C SER A 78 0.97 13.07 -4.79
N GLY A 79 1.01 11.88 -4.18
CA GLY A 79 1.84 11.67 -3.00
C GLY A 79 1.83 10.24 -2.47
N ILE A 80 2.71 9.99 -1.50
CA ILE A 80 2.81 8.72 -0.76
C ILE A 80 2.61 9.05 0.71
N PHE A 81 1.55 8.51 1.31
CA PHE A 81 1.14 8.75 2.69
C PHE A 81 1.29 7.46 3.48
N LEU A 82 2.03 7.52 4.59
CA LEU A 82 2.34 6.37 5.43
C LEU A 82 1.62 6.51 6.76
N ASP A 83 1.14 5.40 7.32
CA ASP A 83 0.81 5.39 8.74
C ASP A 83 2.08 5.44 9.61
N GLU A 84 1.90 5.76 10.89
CA GLU A 84 3.00 5.84 11.84
C GLU A 84 3.75 4.51 11.93
N ARG A 85 3.03 3.39 11.91
CA ARG A 85 3.64 2.06 12.03
C ARG A 85 4.55 1.72 10.85
N THR A 86 4.14 2.04 9.62
CA THR A 86 4.97 1.87 8.44
C THR A 86 6.22 2.71 8.57
N THR A 87 6.08 3.98 8.99
CA THR A 87 7.22 4.88 9.24
C THR A 87 8.21 4.29 10.26
N GLN A 88 7.71 3.81 11.40
CA GLN A 88 8.54 3.16 12.43
C GLN A 88 9.25 1.90 11.91
N ARG A 89 8.60 1.11 11.05
CA ARG A 89 9.18 -0.12 10.48
C ARG A 89 10.26 0.15 9.44
N LEU A 90 10.22 1.29 8.77
CA LEU A 90 11.25 1.73 7.83
C LEU A 90 12.50 2.27 8.54
N GLY A 91 12.37 2.74 9.78
CA GLY A 91 13.49 3.29 10.55
C GLY A 91 14.12 4.50 9.85
N ASN A 92 15.46 4.56 9.84
CA ASN A 92 16.24 5.69 9.29
C ASN A 92 16.56 5.56 7.78
N GLU A 93 15.81 4.74 7.05
CA GLU A 93 16.04 4.59 5.61
C GLU A 93 15.75 5.90 4.85
N LYS A 94 16.68 6.30 3.98
CA LYS A 94 16.54 7.51 3.15
C LYS A 94 15.91 7.13 1.81
N PHE A 95 14.71 7.66 1.57
CA PHE A 95 13.93 7.41 0.34
C PHE A 95 13.90 8.57 -0.63
N TRP A 96 14.13 9.79 -0.13
CA TRP A 96 13.96 11.05 -0.85
C TRP A 96 15.33 11.68 -1.09
N SER A 97 16.00 11.24 -2.14
CA SER A 97 17.28 11.77 -2.62
C SER A 97 17.15 12.19 -4.07
#